data_AF-A0A944DPM5-F1
#
_entry.id   AF-A0A944DPM5-F1
#
_cell.length_a   1.000
_cell.length_b   1.000
_cell.length_c   1.000
_cell.angle_alpha   90.00
_cell.angle_beta   90.00
_cell.angle_gamma   90.00
#
_symmetry.space_group_name_H-M   'P 1'
#
loop_
_entity.id
_entity.type
_entity.pdbx_description
1 polymer ?
#
loop_
_entity_poly.entity_id
_entity_poly.type
_entity_poly.pdbx_seq_one_letter_code
_entity_poly.pdbx_strand_id
1 'polypeptide(L)'
;MTSATVASNDFLAVMQKQRAQANKGIADPSIGAFEPSAKVRGEFEQLGGVPVSNSDSLDDALRQIKAVANTDATATADQAQNDITTITNAYRNSMGDNNAAENFRQQMDACRTKVIANASKGLDSAYDKAAELGRNMSPSEQNSLLSFMKNVVEMGFTRIANEIVQFIGNAIETLSSWITNAFYAIKKIFTDIAAFIEKNF
;
A
#
# COMPACT_ATOMS: atom_id res chain seq x y z
N MET A 1 -38.84 -14.81 -6.05
CA MET A 1 -37.71 -14.20 -5.32
C MET A 1 -36.70 -15.30 -5.01
N THR A 2 -35.81 -15.58 -5.95
CA THR A 2 -34.70 -16.53 -5.74
C THR A 2 -33.53 -15.74 -5.19
N SER A 3 -33.27 -15.93 -3.89
CA SER A 3 -32.04 -15.47 -3.24
C SER A 3 -30.87 -16.07 -4.02
N ALA A 4 -30.15 -15.23 -4.78
CA ALA A 4 -28.92 -15.65 -5.43
C ALA A 4 -27.91 -15.90 -4.30
N THR A 5 -27.69 -17.17 -3.98
CA THR A 5 -26.58 -17.63 -3.16
C THR A 5 -25.29 -17.20 -3.88
N VAL A 6 -24.69 -16.09 -3.44
CA VAL A 6 -23.35 -15.68 -3.85
C VAL A 6 -22.43 -16.86 -3.60
N ALA A 7 -21.85 -17.43 -4.66
CA ALA A 7 -20.93 -18.54 -4.50
C ALA A 7 -19.60 -17.96 -3.98
N SER A 8 -18.92 -18.67 -3.08
CA SER A 8 -17.58 -18.29 -2.57
C SER A 8 -16.55 -18.00 -3.69
N ASN A 9 -16.78 -18.52 -4.92
CA ASN A 9 -15.98 -18.22 -6.12
C ASN A 9 -16.07 -16.74 -6.57
N ASP A 10 -17.15 -16.03 -6.25
CA ASP A 10 -17.40 -14.66 -6.71
C ASP A 10 -16.59 -13.64 -5.87
N PHE A 11 -16.48 -13.88 -4.56
CA PHE A 11 -15.66 -13.08 -3.64
C PHE A 11 -14.17 -13.09 -3.99
N LEU A 12 -13.60 -14.29 -4.22
CA LEU A 12 -12.18 -14.43 -4.56
C LEU A 12 -11.83 -13.77 -5.90
N ALA A 13 -12.73 -13.83 -6.88
CA ALA A 13 -12.55 -13.17 -8.17
C ALA A 13 -12.54 -11.64 -8.03
N VAL A 14 -13.44 -11.07 -7.23
CA VAL A 14 -13.47 -9.63 -6.93
C VAL A 14 -12.21 -9.21 -6.17
N MET A 15 -11.79 -9.97 -5.15
CA MET A 15 -10.54 -9.73 -4.41
C MET A 15 -9.31 -9.68 -5.33
N GLN A 16 -9.16 -10.64 -6.24
CA GLN A 16 -8.04 -10.66 -7.19
C GLN A 16 -8.05 -9.44 -8.11
N LYS A 17 -9.23 -8.97 -8.52
CA LYS A 17 -9.35 -7.79 -9.38
C LYS A 17 -9.05 -6.50 -8.62
N GLN A 18 -9.53 -6.35 -7.40
CA GLN A 18 -9.17 -5.22 -6.54
C GLN A 18 -7.66 -5.21 -6.26
N ARG A 19 -7.06 -6.36 -5.90
CA ARG A 19 -5.60 -6.51 -5.74
C ARG A 19 -4.81 -6.04 -6.96
N ALA A 20 -5.21 -6.48 -8.15
CA ALA A 20 -4.52 -6.11 -9.38
C ALA A 20 -4.62 -4.59 -9.67
N GLN A 21 -5.76 -3.97 -9.38
CA GLN A 21 -5.93 -2.53 -9.55
C GLN A 21 -5.15 -1.74 -8.48
N ALA A 22 -5.23 -2.15 -7.22
CA ALA A 22 -4.52 -1.53 -6.11
C ALA A 22 -3.00 -1.54 -6.36
N ASN A 23 -2.45 -2.64 -6.86
CA ASN A 23 -1.04 -2.70 -7.28
C ASN A 23 -0.69 -1.73 -8.41
N LYS A 24 -1.61 -1.53 -9.37
CA LYS A 24 -1.43 -0.50 -10.41
C LYS A 24 -1.43 0.90 -9.80
N GLY A 25 -2.31 1.18 -8.83
CA GLY A 25 -2.36 2.47 -8.12
C GLY A 25 -1.11 2.77 -7.30
N ILE A 26 -0.47 1.75 -6.72
CA ILE A 26 0.83 1.88 -6.04
C ILE A 26 1.95 2.22 -7.04
N ALA A 27 1.95 1.58 -8.22
CA ALA A 27 2.97 1.83 -9.25
C ALA A 27 2.77 3.16 -9.99
N ASP A 28 1.51 3.55 -10.19
CA ASP A 28 1.11 4.77 -10.89
C ASP A 28 -0.10 5.43 -10.19
N PRO A 29 0.14 6.51 -9.43
CA PRO A 29 -0.90 7.21 -8.67
C PRO A 29 -1.96 7.91 -9.54
N SER A 30 -1.72 8.05 -10.85
CA SER A 30 -2.69 8.61 -11.79
C SER A 30 -3.82 7.63 -12.14
N ILE A 31 -3.63 6.35 -11.81
CA ILE A 31 -4.62 5.32 -12.01
C ILE A 31 -5.72 5.47 -10.95
N GLY A 32 -6.92 5.83 -11.40
CA GLY A 32 -8.08 6.08 -10.55
C GLY A 32 -8.62 4.84 -9.84
N ALA A 33 -9.70 5.07 -9.06
CA ALA A 33 -10.33 4.05 -8.24
C ALA A 33 -10.75 2.80 -9.02
N PHE A 34 -10.85 1.67 -8.32
CA PHE A 34 -11.30 0.41 -8.90
C PHE A 34 -12.62 0.52 -9.67
N GLU A 35 -12.56 0.20 -10.96
CA GLU A 35 -13.71 -0.03 -11.83
C GLU A 35 -13.86 -1.52 -12.17
N PRO A 36 -14.99 -2.16 -11.86
CA PRO A 36 -15.23 -3.55 -12.19
C PRO A 36 -15.25 -3.77 -13.72
N SER A 37 -14.39 -4.66 -14.20
CA SER A 37 -14.44 -5.13 -15.58
C SER A 37 -15.76 -5.84 -15.87
N ALA A 38 -16.20 -5.90 -17.13
CA ALA A 38 -17.43 -6.59 -17.54
C ALA A 38 -17.54 -8.04 -17.01
N LYS A 39 -16.40 -8.72 -16.80
CA LYS A 39 -16.33 -10.10 -16.33
C LYS A 39 -16.60 -10.28 -14.82
N VAL A 40 -16.45 -9.22 -14.01
CA VAL A 40 -16.68 -9.29 -12.53
C VAL A 40 -17.75 -8.30 -12.05
N ARG A 41 -18.44 -7.65 -12.99
CA ARG A 41 -19.36 -6.54 -12.70
C ARG A 41 -20.63 -7.05 -12.01
N GLY A 42 -21.17 -8.18 -12.47
CA GLY A 42 -22.36 -8.77 -11.85
C GLY A 42 -22.10 -9.24 -10.42
N GLU A 43 -20.93 -9.83 -10.17
CA GLU A 43 -20.48 -10.27 -8.85
C GLU A 43 -20.25 -9.08 -7.91
N PHE A 44 -19.63 -8.02 -8.42
CA PHE A 44 -19.41 -6.79 -7.66
C PHE A 44 -20.73 -6.07 -7.32
N GLU A 45 -21.66 -5.98 -8.27
CA GLU A 45 -22.99 -5.38 -8.05
C GLU A 45 -23.82 -6.19 -7.05
N GLN A 46 -23.74 -7.53 -7.12
CA GLN A 46 -24.42 -8.41 -6.16
C GLN A 46 -23.85 -8.26 -4.75
N LEU A 47 -22.52 -8.28 -4.58
CA LEU A 47 -21.87 -8.12 -3.28
C LEU A 47 -22.06 -6.70 -2.73
N GLY A 48 -21.92 -5.67 -3.57
CA GLY A 48 -22.11 -4.27 -3.18
C GLY A 48 -23.54 -3.90 -2.81
N GLY A 49 -24.53 -4.70 -3.25
CA GLY A 49 -25.93 -4.59 -2.85
C GLY A 49 -26.25 -5.24 -1.50
N VAL A 50 -25.32 -5.99 -0.89
CA VAL A 50 -25.52 -6.61 0.43
C VAL A 50 -25.15 -5.62 1.53
N PRO A 51 -26.00 -5.40 2.55
CA PRO A 51 -25.65 -4.60 3.73
C PRO A 51 -24.36 -5.12 4.38
N VAL A 52 -23.56 -4.22 4.95
CA VAL A 52 -22.36 -4.60 5.73
C VAL A 52 -22.76 -5.21 7.08
N SER A 53 -22.08 -6.28 7.50
CA SER A 53 -22.25 -6.92 8.81
C SER A 53 -21.28 -6.33 9.83
N ASN A 54 -21.65 -6.41 11.11
CA ASN A 54 -20.78 -6.25 12.27
C ASN A 54 -20.89 -7.51 13.13
N SER A 55 -19.93 -8.43 13.01
CA SER A 55 -19.85 -9.68 13.76
C SER A 55 -18.48 -9.81 14.42
N ASP A 56 -18.39 -10.52 15.53
CA ASP A 56 -17.11 -10.78 16.22
C ASP A 56 -16.12 -11.50 15.28
N SER A 57 -16.60 -12.42 14.44
CA SER A 57 -15.81 -13.11 13.42
C SER A 57 -15.23 -12.17 12.37
N LEU A 58 -16.01 -11.17 11.95
CA LEU A 58 -15.52 -10.15 11.04
C LEU A 58 -14.50 -9.26 11.73
N ASP A 59 -14.78 -8.78 12.95
CA ASP A 59 -13.87 -7.91 13.69
C ASP A 59 -12.50 -8.57 13.92
N ASP A 60 -12.48 -9.85 14.28
CA ASP A 60 -11.25 -10.62 14.45
C ASP A 60 -10.51 -10.83 13.13
N ALA A 61 -11.23 -11.00 12.01
CA ALA A 61 -10.61 -11.07 10.70
C ALA A 61 -10.00 -9.72 10.29
N LEU A 62 -10.71 -8.61 10.50
CA LEU A 62 -10.22 -7.28 10.21
C LEU A 62 -8.96 -6.96 11.04
N ARG A 63 -8.93 -7.34 12.33
CA ARG A 63 -7.73 -7.21 13.19
C ARG A 63 -6.54 -8.00 12.66
N GLN A 64 -6.75 -9.23 12.21
CA GLN A 64 -5.66 -10.06 11.66
C GLN A 64 -5.09 -9.46 10.36
N ILE A 65 -5.95 -8.96 9.48
CA ILE A 65 -5.52 -8.32 8.23
C ILE A 65 -4.77 -7.02 8.54
N LYS A 66 -5.28 -6.22 9.48
CA LYS A 66 -4.60 -5.02 9.99
C LYS A 66 -3.21 -5.34 10.53
N ALA A 67 -3.06 -6.39 11.33
CA ALA A 67 -1.76 -6.78 11.87
C ALA A 67 -0.75 -7.13 10.76
N VAL A 68 -1.18 -7.84 9.72
CA VAL A 68 -0.33 -8.14 8.55
C VAL A 68 0.02 -6.86 7.79
N ALA A 69 -0.98 -6.02 7.49
CA ALA A 69 -0.78 -4.75 6.81
C ALA A 69 0.16 -3.81 7.59
N ASN A 70 -0.02 -3.70 8.90
CA ASN A 70 0.83 -2.91 9.80
C ASN A 70 2.29 -3.38 9.74
N THR A 71 2.51 -4.69 9.87
CA THR A 71 3.85 -5.29 9.83
C THR A 71 4.56 -4.97 8.52
N ASP A 72 3.91 -5.20 7.38
CA ASP A 72 4.52 -5.01 6.07
C ASP A 72 4.66 -3.52 5.69
N ALA A 73 3.73 -2.67 6.13
CA ALA A 73 3.82 -1.22 5.98
C ALA A 73 4.98 -0.63 6.78
N THR A 74 5.15 -1.08 8.03
CA THR A 74 6.27 -0.68 8.90
C THR A 74 7.59 -1.11 8.29
N ALA A 75 7.70 -2.37 7.85
CA ALA A 75 8.91 -2.87 7.20
C ALA A 75 9.27 -2.09 5.92
N THR A 76 8.25 -1.70 5.13
CA THR A 76 8.45 -0.87 3.94
C THR A 76 8.99 0.52 4.30
N ALA A 77 8.38 1.17 5.30
CA ALA A 77 8.80 2.50 5.75
C ALA A 77 10.21 2.48 6.36
N ASP A 78 10.51 1.54 7.25
CA ASP A 78 11.81 1.40 7.90
C ASP A 78 12.93 1.13 6.89
N GLN A 79 12.68 0.23 5.93
CA GLN A 79 13.66 -0.06 4.88
C GLN A 79 13.93 1.18 4.02
N ALA A 80 12.87 1.91 3.64
CA ALA A 80 13.02 3.14 2.85
C ALA A 80 13.79 4.21 3.63
N GLN A 81 13.49 4.40 4.91
CA GLN A 81 14.21 5.33 5.77
C GLN A 81 15.70 5.00 5.83
N ASN A 82 16.02 3.72 6.04
CA ASN A 82 17.40 3.24 6.11
C ASN A 82 18.14 3.41 4.78
N ASP A 83 17.51 3.06 3.66
CA ASP A 83 18.11 3.19 2.33
C ASP A 83 18.37 4.67 2.02
N ILE A 84 17.36 5.55 2.17
CA ILE A 84 17.47 6.99 1.93
C ILE A 84 18.55 7.61 2.83
N THR A 85 18.58 7.24 4.11
CA THR A 85 19.60 7.73 5.06
C THR A 85 21.01 7.31 4.63
N THR A 86 21.17 6.06 4.23
CA THR A 86 22.45 5.50 3.75
C THR A 86 22.92 6.21 2.49
N ILE A 87 22.04 6.36 1.49
CA ILE A 87 22.33 7.04 0.23
C ILE A 87 22.72 8.50 0.47
N THR A 88 21.99 9.18 1.37
CA THR A 88 22.25 10.56 1.76
C THR A 88 23.63 10.71 2.41
N ASN A 89 23.98 9.84 3.34
CA ASN A 89 25.31 9.82 3.96
C ASN A 89 26.41 9.56 2.94
N ALA A 90 26.22 8.59 2.04
CA ALA A 90 27.19 8.28 0.98
C ALA A 90 27.43 9.48 0.05
N TYR A 91 26.36 10.20 -0.33
CA TYR A 91 26.49 11.42 -1.11
C TYR A 91 27.26 12.50 -0.35
N ARG A 92 26.96 12.73 0.93
CA ARG A 92 27.69 13.74 1.73
C ARG A 92 29.19 13.46 1.80
N ASN A 93 29.57 12.19 1.90
CA ASN A 93 30.97 11.78 1.98
C ASN A 93 31.72 11.83 0.65
N SER A 94 31.00 11.85 -0.47
CA SER A 94 31.54 11.95 -1.83
C SER A 94 31.31 13.33 -2.46
N MET A 95 30.86 14.33 -1.68
CA MET A 95 30.68 15.70 -2.16
C MET A 95 32.03 16.27 -2.63
N GLY A 96 32.23 16.30 -3.94
CA GLY A 96 33.49 16.68 -4.59
C GLY A 96 33.89 15.73 -5.72
N ASP A 97 33.33 14.51 -5.73
CA ASP A 97 33.54 13.56 -6.82
C ASP A 97 32.65 13.90 -8.01
N ASN A 98 33.21 13.80 -9.23
CA ASN A 98 32.52 14.13 -10.48
C ASN A 98 31.21 13.34 -10.69
N ASN A 99 31.07 12.18 -10.07
CA ASN A 99 29.92 11.28 -10.23
C ASN A 99 29.00 11.23 -9.01
N ALA A 100 29.27 11.96 -7.92
CA ALA A 100 28.52 11.84 -6.67
C ALA A 100 27.03 12.12 -6.84
N ALA A 101 26.68 13.20 -7.56
CA ALA A 101 25.29 13.58 -7.80
C ALA A 101 24.56 12.53 -8.65
N GLU A 102 25.22 11.98 -9.67
CA GLU A 102 24.61 10.96 -10.53
C GLU A 102 24.40 9.64 -9.77
N ASN A 103 25.40 9.21 -8.99
CA ASN A 103 25.29 8.03 -8.13
C ASN A 103 24.19 8.18 -7.09
N PHE A 104 23.98 9.39 -6.54
CA PHE A 104 22.87 9.67 -5.64
C PHE A 104 21.52 9.49 -6.35
N ARG A 105 21.36 10.06 -7.56
CA ARG A 105 20.10 9.94 -8.33
C ARG A 105 19.78 8.49 -8.65
N GLN A 106 20.76 7.72 -9.12
CA GLN A 106 20.57 6.31 -9.46
C GLN A 106 20.17 5.47 -8.24
N GLN A 107 20.82 5.67 -7.10
CA GLN A 107 20.48 4.95 -5.88
C GLN A 107 19.12 5.37 -5.31
N MET A 108 18.79 6.65 -5.37
CA MET A 108 17.47 7.15 -4.97
C MET A 108 16.36 6.58 -5.87
N ASP A 109 16.56 6.50 -7.18
CA ASP A 109 15.57 5.91 -8.09
C ASP A 109 15.45 4.38 -7.92
N ALA A 110 16.55 3.70 -7.62
CA ALA A 110 16.52 2.30 -7.20
C ALA A 110 15.73 2.11 -5.89
N CYS A 111 15.93 2.99 -4.92
CA CYS A 111 15.16 3.01 -3.67
C CYS A 111 13.66 3.24 -3.95
N ARG A 112 13.32 4.19 -4.84
CA ARG A 112 11.94 4.44 -5.29
C ARG A 112 11.28 3.17 -5.84
N THR A 113 11.97 2.45 -6.71
CA THR A 113 11.47 1.19 -7.30
C THR A 113 11.27 0.11 -6.23
N LYS A 114 12.20 0.01 -5.27
CA LYS A 114 12.12 -0.94 -4.16
C LYS A 114 10.96 -0.63 -3.21
N VAL A 115 10.66 0.65 -2.96
CA VAL A 115 9.50 1.08 -2.17
C VAL A 115 8.20 0.61 -2.80
N ILE A 116 8.03 0.83 -4.12
CA ILE A 116 6.86 0.37 -4.87
C ILE A 116 6.71 -1.14 -4.76
N ALA A 117 7.79 -1.89 -5.00
CA ALA A 117 7.77 -3.35 -4.93
C ALA A 117 7.43 -3.87 -3.53
N ASN A 118 7.98 -3.26 -2.47
CA ASN A 118 7.71 -3.63 -1.08
C ASN A 118 6.27 -3.30 -0.67
N ALA A 119 5.76 -2.12 -1.04
CA ALA A 119 4.38 -1.74 -0.79
C ALA A 119 3.40 -2.68 -1.51
N SER A 120 3.65 -3.01 -2.77
CA SER A 120 2.89 -4.03 -3.52
C SER A 120 2.92 -5.40 -2.86
N LYS A 121 4.08 -5.83 -2.36
CA LYS A 121 4.20 -7.09 -1.62
C LYS A 121 3.40 -7.08 -0.32
N GLY A 122 3.43 -5.99 0.44
CA GLY A 122 2.66 -5.87 1.68
C GLY A 122 1.15 -5.84 1.44
N LEU A 123 0.71 -5.13 0.41
CA LEU A 123 -0.66 -5.14 -0.06
C LEU A 123 -1.10 -6.58 -0.42
N ASP A 124 -0.27 -7.28 -1.18
CA ASP A 124 -0.49 -8.66 -1.58
C ASP A 124 -0.64 -9.61 -0.38
N SER A 125 0.22 -9.51 0.65
CA SER A 125 0.09 -10.26 1.90
C SER A 125 -1.26 -10.03 2.59
N ALA A 126 -1.72 -8.78 2.65
CA ALA A 126 -3.00 -8.43 3.25
C ALA A 126 -4.18 -8.99 2.45
N TYR A 127 -4.11 -8.94 1.11
CA TYR A 127 -5.12 -9.58 0.24
C TYR A 127 -5.12 -11.10 0.39
N ASP A 128 -3.95 -11.75 0.51
CA ASP A 128 -3.85 -13.18 0.73
C ASP A 128 -4.50 -13.57 2.07
N LYS A 129 -4.25 -12.79 3.14
CA LYS A 129 -4.88 -13.02 4.45
C LYS A 129 -6.41 -12.79 4.42
N ALA A 130 -6.86 -11.74 3.75
CA ALA A 130 -8.29 -11.49 3.57
C ALA A 130 -8.97 -12.59 2.73
N ALA A 131 -8.31 -13.09 1.69
CA ALA A 131 -8.81 -14.20 0.89
C ALA A 131 -8.83 -15.53 1.68
N GLU A 132 -7.91 -15.74 2.61
CA GLU A 132 -7.93 -16.89 3.53
C GLU A 132 -9.15 -16.83 4.46
N LEU A 133 -9.36 -15.68 5.12
CA LEU A 133 -10.40 -15.50 6.13
C LEU A 133 -11.81 -15.39 5.54
N GLY A 134 -11.95 -14.77 4.37
CA GLY A 134 -13.26 -14.46 3.77
C GLY A 134 -13.96 -15.63 3.06
N ARG A 135 -13.26 -16.75 2.78
CA ARG A 135 -13.81 -17.87 1.98
C ARG A 135 -15.07 -18.50 2.56
N ASN A 136 -15.17 -18.55 3.88
CA ASN A 136 -16.27 -19.19 4.60
C ASN A 136 -17.21 -18.18 5.28
N MET A 137 -17.00 -16.89 5.03
CA MET A 137 -17.83 -15.82 5.58
C MET A 137 -19.15 -15.71 4.82
N SER A 138 -20.15 -15.12 5.47
CA SER A 138 -21.40 -14.75 4.80
C SER A 138 -21.15 -13.68 3.73
N PRO A 139 -22.03 -13.54 2.71
CA PRO A 139 -21.87 -12.50 1.69
C PRO A 139 -21.80 -11.06 2.25
N SER A 140 -22.49 -10.82 3.36
CA SER A 140 -22.48 -9.53 4.06
C SER A 140 -21.11 -9.22 4.69
N GLU A 141 -20.50 -10.21 5.34
CA GLU A 141 -19.15 -10.10 5.89
C GLU A 141 -18.08 -10.01 4.78
N GLN A 142 -18.25 -10.75 3.67
CA GLN A 142 -17.40 -10.63 2.49
C GLN A 142 -17.45 -9.23 1.88
N ASN A 143 -18.63 -8.59 1.83
CA ASN A 143 -18.76 -7.21 1.37
C ASN A 143 -18.09 -6.21 2.34
N SER A 144 -18.26 -6.39 3.64
CA SER A 144 -17.52 -5.60 4.66
C SER A 144 -16.02 -5.74 4.49
N LEU A 145 -15.54 -6.95 4.24
CA LEU A 145 -14.12 -7.26 4.04
C LEU A 145 -13.57 -6.61 2.76
N LEU A 146 -14.28 -6.68 1.63
CA LEU A 146 -13.91 -5.98 0.40
C LEU A 146 -13.84 -4.46 0.61
N SER A 147 -14.81 -3.90 1.32
CA SER A 147 -14.84 -2.48 1.65
C SER A 147 -13.66 -2.09 2.54
N PHE A 148 -13.31 -2.93 3.50
CA PHE A 148 -12.14 -2.73 4.36
C PHE A 148 -10.84 -2.77 3.56
N MET A 149 -10.66 -3.76 2.68
CA MET A 149 -9.48 -3.88 1.82
C MET A 149 -9.28 -2.64 0.95
N LYS A 150 -10.35 -2.13 0.33
CA LYS A 150 -10.29 -0.91 -0.49
C LYS A 150 -10.02 0.34 0.33
N ASN A 151 -10.78 0.58 1.38
CA ASN A 151 -10.79 1.87 2.08
C ASN A 151 -9.68 2.04 3.11
N VAL A 152 -9.11 0.93 3.59
CA VAL A 152 -8.07 0.95 4.63
C VAL A 152 -6.75 0.44 4.06
N VAL A 153 -6.73 -0.80 3.55
CA VAL A 153 -5.48 -1.45 3.15
C VAL A 153 -4.90 -0.83 1.88
N GLU A 154 -5.65 -0.80 0.79
CA GLU A 154 -5.22 -0.22 -0.49
C GLU A 154 -4.86 1.26 -0.35
N MET A 155 -5.75 2.06 0.26
CA MET A 155 -5.47 3.48 0.49
C MET A 155 -4.23 3.70 1.36
N GLY A 156 -4.02 2.88 2.39
CA GLY A 156 -2.88 3.00 3.27
C GLY A 156 -1.55 2.70 2.57
N PHE A 157 -1.44 1.57 1.85
CA PHE A 157 -0.23 1.24 1.10
C PHE A 157 0.04 2.24 -0.03
N THR A 158 -1.00 2.68 -0.75
CA THR A 158 -0.87 3.69 -1.80
C THR A 158 -0.34 5.01 -1.25
N ARG A 159 -0.88 5.45 -0.11
CA ARG A 159 -0.42 6.69 0.55
C ARG A 159 1.04 6.59 0.99
N ILE A 160 1.43 5.50 1.65
CA ILE A 160 2.80 5.30 2.14
C ILE A 160 3.78 5.30 0.98
N ALA A 161 3.50 4.53 -0.08
CA ALA A 161 4.33 4.49 -1.27
C ALA A 161 4.46 5.89 -1.90
N ASN A 162 3.35 6.61 -2.06
CA ASN A 162 3.35 7.94 -2.67
C ASN A 162 4.12 8.98 -1.88
N GLU A 163 3.94 9.03 -0.55
CA GLU A 163 4.67 9.97 0.30
C GLU A 163 6.19 9.74 0.21
N ILE A 164 6.64 8.48 0.23
CA ILE A 164 8.06 8.14 0.10
C ILE A 164 8.58 8.42 -1.31
N VAL A 165 7.84 8.03 -2.35
CA VAL A 165 8.23 8.22 -3.75
C VAL A 165 8.33 9.71 -4.10
N GLN A 166 7.38 10.53 -3.65
CA GLN A 166 7.41 11.99 -3.82
C GLN A 166 8.57 12.60 -3.05
N PHE A 167 8.83 12.14 -1.83
CA PHE A 167 9.98 12.57 -1.05
C PHE A 167 11.30 12.30 -1.79
N ILE A 168 11.46 11.10 -2.37
CA ILE A 168 12.62 10.75 -3.19
C ILE A 168 12.72 11.63 -4.44
N GLY A 169 11.62 11.83 -5.16
CA GLY A 169 11.58 12.69 -6.35
C GLY A 169 12.03 14.11 -6.04
N ASN A 170 11.51 14.70 -4.96
CA ASN A 170 11.92 16.03 -4.49
C ASN A 170 13.41 16.08 -4.13
N ALA A 171 13.95 15.03 -3.49
CA ALA A 171 15.36 14.95 -3.15
C ALA A 171 16.26 14.89 -4.40
N ILE A 172 15.84 14.16 -5.45
CA ILE A 172 16.53 14.09 -6.74
C ILE A 172 16.54 15.44 -7.46
N GLU A 173 15.38 16.10 -7.54
CA GLU A 173 15.18 17.35 -8.28
C GLU A 173 15.89 18.54 -7.61
N THR A 174 15.90 18.57 -6.27
CA THR A 174 16.38 19.72 -5.48
C THR A 174 17.63 19.41 -4.67
N LEU A 175 18.42 18.41 -5.09
CA LEU A 175 19.57 17.85 -4.36
C LEU A 175 20.44 18.88 -3.65
N SER A 176 20.88 19.93 -4.36
CA SER A 176 21.80 20.95 -3.83
C SER A 176 21.23 21.70 -2.63
N SER A 177 19.93 22.01 -2.62
CA SER A 177 19.24 22.66 -1.49
C SER A 177 18.72 21.66 -0.45
N TRP A 178 18.32 20.48 -0.91
CA TRP A 178 17.74 19.44 -0.06
C TRP A 178 18.77 18.88 0.93
N ILE A 179 20.02 18.68 0.47
CA ILE A 179 21.06 18.02 1.28
C ILE A 179 21.37 18.76 2.58
N THR A 180 21.22 20.09 2.59
CA THR A 180 21.45 20.94 3.77
C THR A 180 20.53 20.55 4.94
N ASN A 181 19.29 20.14 4.65
CA ASN A 181 18.27 19.81 5.65
C ASN A 181 17.81 18.35 5.59
N ALA A 182 18.53 17.49 4.86
CA ALA A 182 18.10 16.13 4.54
C ALA A 182 17.72 15.30 5.77
N PHE A 183 18.56 15.24 6.81
CA PHE A 183 18.26 14.40 7.99
C PHE A 183 17.05 14.87 8.78
N TYR A 184 16.80 16.17 8.84
CA TYR A 184 15.59 16.70 9.45
C TYR A 184 14.37 16.30 8.61
N ALA A 185 14.45 16.47 7.29
CA ALA A 185 13.36 16.12 6.38
C ALA A 185 13.06 14.61 6.40
N ILE A 186 14.08 13.75 6.38
CA ILE A 186 13.98 12.29 6.53
C ILE A 186 13.30 11.95 7.86
N LYS A 187 13.82 12.45 8.98
CA LYS A 187 13.23 12.16 10.30
C LYS A 187 11.76 12.57 10.36
N LYS A 188 11.44 13.76 9.83
CA LYS A 188 10.07 14.28 9.83
C LYS A 188 9.13 13.37 9.04
N ILE A 189 9.43 13.09 7.77
CA ILE A 189 8.52 12.31 6.90
C ILE A 189 8.30 10.89 7.45
N PHE A 190 9.35 10.23 7.95
CA PHE A 190 9.20 8.88 8.48
C PHE A 190 8.52 8.84 9.85
N THR A 191 8.60 9.91 10.65
CA THR A 191 7.75 10.05 11.85
C THR A 191 6.28 10.19 11.47
N ASP A 192 5.97 11.00 10.45
CA ASP A 192 4.60 11.20 9.97
C ASP A 192 4.01 9.89 9.39
N ILE A 193 4.82 9.13 8.64
CA ILE A 193 4.45 7.80 8.10
C ILE A 193 4.23 6.79 9.24
N ALA A 194 5.12 6.72 10.23
CA ALA A 194 4.96 5.81 11.36
C ALA A 194 3.67 6.09 12.14
N ALA A 195 3.38 7.37 12.41
CA ALA A 195 2.14 7.78 13.06
C ALA A 195 0.90 7.47 12.21
N PHE A 196 1.00 7.57 10.88
CA PHE A 196 -0.06 7.15 9.97
C PHE A 196 -0.32 5.64 10.06
N ILE A 197 0.74 4.82 10.03
CA ILE A 197 0.64 3.36 10.14
C ILE A 197 -0.05 2.97 11.45
N GLU A 198 0.45 3.46 12.60
CA GLU A 198 -0.10 3.18 13.92
C GLU A 198 -1.58 3.55 14.05
N LYS A 199 -2.01 4.64 13.39
CA LYS A 199 -3.39 5.10 13.44
C LYS A 199 -4.34 4.29 12.54
N ASN A 200 -3.87 3.78 11.41
CA ASN A 200 -4.75 3.25 10.35
C ASN A 200 -4.69 1.72 10.22
N PHE A 201 -3.61 1.08 10.67
CA PHE A 201 -3.45 -0.36 10.69
C PHE A 201 -3.38 -0.86 12.13
#